data_AF-B8IXZ8-F1
#
_entry.id   AF-B8IXZ8-F1
#
_cell.length_a   1.000
_cell.length_b   1.000
_cell.length_c   1.000
_cell.angle_alpha   90.00
_cell.angle_beta   90.00
_cell.angle_gamma   90.00
#
_symmetry.space_group_name_H-M   'P 1'
#
loop_
_entity.id
_entity.type
_entity.pdbx_description
1 polymer ?
#
loop_
_entity_poly.entity_id
_entity_poly.type
_entity_poly.pdbx_seq_one_letter_code
_entity_poly.pdbx_strand_id
1 'polypeptide(L)'
;MSSVIDKVLKEIMAERAARIEARRRREREIAAEFPFRLSMGPPFIQVAHDERNDIPQDVANWLEENEVSFHHNERHFRFKTESDALLYQMRWYEYVSTC
;
A
#
# COMPACT_ATOMS: atom_id res chain seq x y z
N MET A 1 8.29 17.77 -36.94
CA MET A 1 9.02 17.28 -35.74
C MET A 1 8.12 17.02 -34.52
N SER A 2 6.82 17.38 -34.51
CA SER A 2 5.92 17.19 -33.34
C SER A 2 5.45 15.74 -33.07
N SER A 3 5.43 14.88 -34.10
CA SER A 3 4.74 13.58 -34.05
C SER A 3 5.42 12.51 -33.18
N VAL A 4 6.75 12.57 -33.00
CA VAL A 4 7.48 11.54 -32.23
C VAL A 4 7.33 11.77 -30.73
N ILE A 5 7.36 13.04 -30.29
CA ILE A 5 7.23 13.41 -28.88
C ILE A 5 5.82 13.07 -28.35
N ASP A 6 4.77 13.33 -29.12
CA ASP A 6 3.40 12.95 -28.76
C ASP A 6 3.21 11.44 -28.62
N LYS A 7 3.92 10.66 -29.45
CA LYS A 7 3.84 9.20 -29.41
C LYS A 7 4.52 8.66 -28.15
N VAL A 8 5.72 9.16 -27.82
CA VAL A 8 6.45 8.79 -26.60
C VAL A 8 5.68 9.19 -25.34
N LEU A 9 5.09 10.38 -25.29
CA LEU A 9 4.26 10.81 -24.16
C LEU A 9 3.03 9.90 -23.94
N LYS A 10 2.36 9.50 -25.03
CA LYS A 10 1.23 8.56 -24.95
C LYS A 10 1.67 7.19 -24.44
N GLU A 11 2.82 6.68 -24.89
CA GLU A 11 3.37 5.40 -24.42
C GLU A 11 3.70 5.46 -22.92
N ILE A 12 4.36 6.53 -22.46
CA ILE A 12 4.68 6.72 -21.03
C ILE A 12 3.41 6.83 -20.17
N MET A 13 2.40 7.58 -20.62
CA MET A 13 1.15 7.70 -19.88
C MET A 13 0.37 6.39 -19.85
N ALA A 14 0.36 5.62 -20.95
CA ALA A 14 -0.27 4.31 -21.00
C ALA A 14 0.42 3.31 -20.07
N GLU A 15 1.76 3.31 -20.03
CA GLU A 15 2.52 2.44 -19.13
C GLU A 15 2.26 2.79 -17.65
N ARG A 16 2.23 4.08 -17.30
CA ARG A 16 1.86 4.52 -15.95
C ARG A 16 0.43 4.13 -15.59
N ALA A 17 -0.53 4.32 -16.51
CA ALA A 17 -1.91 3.94 -16.29
C ALA A 17 -2.06 2.42 -16.10
N ALA A 18 -1.33 1.61 -16.87
CA ALA A 18 -1.32 0.16 -16.74
C ALA A 18 -0.73 -0.29 -15.39
N ARG A 19 0.37 0.34 -14.93
CA ARG A 19 0.94 0.07 -13.59
C ARG A 19 -0.04 0.44 -12.47
N ILE A 20 -0.72 1.58 -12.58
CA ILE A 20 -1.74 2.02 -11.61
C ILE A 20 -2.92 1.05 -11.60
N GLU A 21 -3.40 0.62 -12.76
CA GLU A 21 -4.55 -0.29 -12.84
C GLU A 21 -4.19 -1.70 -12.34
N ALA A 22 -3.00 -2.20 -12.66
CA ALA A 22 -2.50 -3.46 -12.11
C ALA A 22 -2.39 -3.42 -10.58
N ARG A 23 -1.87 -2.30 -10.05
CA ARG A 23 -1.81 -2.03 -8.61
C ARG A 23 -3.22 -2.01 -7.99
N ARG A 24 -4.16 -1.25 -8.56
CA ARG A 24 -5.56 -1.19 -8.10
C ARG A 24 -6.27 -2.52 -8.16
N ARG A 25 -6.02 -3.32 -9.19
CA ARG A 25 -6.59 -4.66 -9.31
C ARG A 25 -6.08 -5.57 -8.19
N ARG A 26 -4.78 -5.58 -7.96
CA ARG A 26 -4.16 -6.31 -6.84
C ARG A 26 -4.75 -5.85 -5.51
N GLU A 27 -4.90 -4.55 -5.30
CA GLU A 27 -5.53 -3.97 -4.11
C GLU A 27 -6.98 -4.43 -3.92
N ARG A 28 -7.78 -4.54 -4.98
CA ARG A 28 -9.17 -5.06 -4.90
C ARG A 28 -9.23 -6.55 -4.62
N GLU A 29 -8.36 -7.34 -5.22
CA GLU A 29 -8.26 -8.79 -4.97
C GLU A 29 -7.89 -9.03 -3.49
N ILE A 30 -6.94 -8.27 -2.99
CA ILE A 30 -6.54 -8.23 -1.57
C ILE A 30 -7.70 -7.82 -0.66
N ALA A 31 -8.38 -6.72 -0.96
CA ALA A 31 -9.46 -6.18 -0.15
C ALA A 31 -10.65 -7.14 -0.08
N ALA A 32 -10.90 -7.92 -1.14
CA ALA A 32 -11.96 -8.91 -1.18
C ALA A 32 -11.66 -10.13 -0.29
N GLU A 33 -10.39 -10.46 -0.07
CA GLU A 33 -9.96 -11.62 0.71
C GLU A 33 -9.76 -11.33 2.20
N PHE A 34 -9.61 -10.06 2.61
CA PHE A 34 -9.25 -9.72 3.99
C PHE A 34 -10.42 -9.12 4.81
N PRO A 35 -10.78 -9.71 5.96
CA PRO A 35 -11.95 -9.32 6.76
C PRO A 35 -11.71 -8.13 7.71
N PHE A 36 -10.58 -7.42 7.60
CA PHE A 36 -10.23 -6.38 8.57
C PHE A 36 -10.92 -5.05 8.25
N ARG A 37 -11.60 -4.48 9.25
CA ARG A 37 -12.10 -3.10 9.18
C ARG A 37 -10.95 -2.13 9.43
N LEU A 38 -10.57 -1.39 8.39
CA LEU A 38 -9.69 -0.23 8.54
C LEU A 38 -10.39 0.87 9.33
N SER A 39 -9.71 1.41 10.35
CA SER A 39 -10.23 2.56 11.08
C SER A 39 -9.93 3.83 10.28
N MET A 40 -10.97 4.39 9.67
CA MET A 40 -10.91 5.64 8.92
C MET A 40 -10.89 6.83 9.89
N GLY A 41 -9.71 7.34 10.22
CA GLY A 41 -9.55 8.53 11.06
C GLY A 41 -9.16 9.74 10.22
N PRO A 42 -10.08 10.64 9.81
CA PRO A 42 -9.76 11.70 8.86
C PRO A 42 -8.56 12.54 9.31
N PRO A 43 -7.57 12.88 8.45
CA PRO A 43 -7.42 12.64 7.00
C PRO A 43 -6.55 11.41 6.62
N PHE A 44 -6.44 10.38 7.46
CA PHE A 44 -5.56 9.23 7.24
C PHE A 44 -6.21 7.91 7.67
N ILE A 45 -5.65 6.80 7.23
CA ILE A 45 -6.15 5.48 7.64
C ILE A 45 -5.28 4.96 8.75
N GLN A 46 -5.89 4.56 9.86
CA GLN A 46 -5.20 4.09 11.05
C GLN A 46 -5.31 2.58 11.16
N VAL A 47 -4.15 1.94 11.30
CA VAL A 47 -4.03 0.53 11.69
C VAL A 47 -3.35 0.48 13.05
N ALA A 48 -4.05 -0.11 14.03
CA ALA A 48 -3.52 -0.34 15.37
C ALA A 48 -3.17 -1.82 15.52
N HIS A 49 -2.08 -2.10 16.25
CA HIS A 49 -1.72 -3.46 16.67
C HIS A 49 -1.59 -3.45 18.19
N ASP A 50 -2.31 -4.36 18.85
CA ASP A 50 -2.53 -4.30 20.29
C ASP A 50 -1.26 -4.56 21.14
N GLU A 51 -0.18 -5.09 20.55
CA GLU A 51 0.96 -5.60 21.33
C GLU A 51 2.36 -5.34 20.74
N ARG A 52 2.49 -4.78 19.53
CA ARG A 52 3.80 -4.49 18.91
C ARG A 52 3.80 -3.12 18.25
N ASN A 53 4.60 -2.22 18.81
CA ASN A 53 4.82 -0.89 18.26
C ASN A 53 5.95 -0.86 17.24
N ASP A 54 6.83 -1.86 17.21
CA ASP A 54 7.94 -1.89 16.25
C ASP A 54 7.57 -2.68 15.00
N ILE A 55 7.90 -2.12 13.82
CA ILE A 55 7.80 -2.83 12.54
C ILE A 55 9.01 -3.77 12.42
N PRO A 56 8.81 -5.09 12.26
CA PRO A 56 9.88 -6.03 11.94
C PRO A 56 10.66 -5.60 10.68
N GLN A 57 11.98 -5.81 10.66
CA GLN A 57 12.83 -5.34 9.56
C GLN A 57 12.41 -5.90 8.18
N ASP A 58 11.90 -7.13 8.14
CA ASP A 58 11.43 -7.76 6.90
C ASP A 58 10.15 -7.08 6.37
N VAL A 59 9.23 -6.73 7.27
CA VAL A 59 8.03 -5.95 6.93
C VAL A 59 8.44 -4.56 6.46
N ALA A 60 9.40 -3.91 7.13
CA ALA A 60 9.88 -2.58 6.75
C ALA A 60 10.51 -2.57 5.35
N ASN A 61 11.38 -3.54 5.04
CA ASN A 61 12.00 -3.69 3.72
C ASN A 61 10.94 -3.89 2.62
N TRP A 62 9.94 -4.73 2.88
CA TRP A 62 8.86 -4.99 1.92
C TRP A 62 8.02 -3.73 1.64
N LEU A 63 7.74 -2.91 2.66
CA LEU A 63 7.00 -1.66 2.49
C LEU A 63 7.76 -0.65 1.63
N GLU A 64 9.09 -0.59 1.78
CA GLU A 64 9.96 0.25 0.95
C GLU A 64 9.96 -0.22 -0.51
N GLU A 65 10.13 -1.53 -0.75
CA GLU A 65 10.11 -2.14 -2.08
C GLU A 65 8.77 -1.94 -2.82
N ASN A 66 7.66 -1.84 -2.08
CA ASN A 66 6.31 -1.66 -2.63
C ASN A 66 5.84 -0.19 -2.59
N GLU A 67 6.74 0.75 -2.29
CA GLU A 67 6.48 2.20 -2.24
C GLU A 67 5.30 2.57 -1.33
N VAL A 68 5.13 1.86 -0.22
CA VAL A 68 4.02 2.07 0.72
C VAL A 68 4.29 3.29 1.58
N SER A 69 3.45 4.32 1.45
CA SER A 69 3.60 5.58 2.19
C SER A 69 2.88 5.53 3.54
N PHE A 70 3.63 5.44 4.63
CA PHE A 70 3.08 5.43 5.99
C PHE A 70 3.79 6.40 6.94
N HIS A 71 3.12 6.74 8.04
CA HIS A 71 3.67 7.45 9.19
C HIS A 71 3.42 6.61 10.44
N HIS A 72 4.46 6.40 11.24
CA HIS A 72 4.36 5.64 12.47
C HIS A 72 4.26 6.60 13.67
N ASN A 73 3.29 6.36 14.56
CA ASN A 73 3.23 6.95 15.89
C ASN A 73 3.22 5.83 16.95
N GLU A 74 3.42 6.17 18.23
CA GLU A 74 3.58 5.21 19.34
C GLU A 74 2.49 4.11 19.48
N ARG A 75 1.35 4.19 18.79
CA ARG A 75 0.28 3.18 18.87
C ARG A 75 -0.39 2.85 17.53
N HIS A 76 -0.08 3.58 16.47
CA HIS A 76 -0.82 3.52 15.21
C HIS A 76 0.10 3.76 14.02
N PHE A 77 -0.20 3.02 12.95
CA PHE A 77 0.32 3.26 11.62
C PHE A 77 -0.71 4.07 10.84
N ARG A 78 -0.27 5.21 10.29
CA ARG A 78 -1.10 6.13 9.51
C ARG A 78 -0.73 6.02 8.04
N PHE A 79 -1.72 5.78 7.20
CA PHE A 79 -1.52 5.64 5.76
C PHE A 79 -2.23 6.78 5.02
N LYS A 80 -1.60 7.22 3.92
CA LYS A 80 -2.19 8.24 3.03
C LYS A 80 -3.34 7.68 2.20
N THR A 81 -3.31 6.38 1.90
CA THR A 81 -4.31 5.70 1.05
C THR A 81 -4.80 4.42 1.71
N GLU A 82 -6.00 4.00 1.35
CA GLU A 82 -6.62 2.74 1.84
C GLU A 82 -5.83 1.53 1.36
N SER A 83 -5.41 1.58 0.10
CA SER A 83 -4.53 0.63 -0.52
C SER A 83 -3.24 0.38 0.27
N ASP A 84 -2.56 1.44 0.69
CA ASP A 84 -1.32 1.33 1.48
C ASP A 84 -1.59 0.67 2.85
N ALA A 85 -2.71 1.01 3.49
CA ALA A 85 -3.11 0.41 4.76
C ALA A 85 -3.43 -1.08 4.61
N LEU A 86 -4.12 -1.47 3.53
CA LEU A 86 -4.43 -2.87 3.24
C LEU A 86 -3.18 -3.68 2.94
N LEU A 87 -2.28 -3.17 2.10
CA LEU A 87 -1.01 -3.81 1.76
C LEU A 87 -0.17 -4.06 3.02
N TYR A 88 -0.07 -3.04 3.88
CA TYR A 88 0.59 -3.18 5.17
C TYR A 88 -0.08 -4.25 6.05
N GLN A 89 -1.40 -4.20 6.19
CA GLN A 89 -2.14 -5.10 7.07
C GLN A 89 -2.06 -6.56 6.61
N MET A 90 -2.05 -6.82 5.30
CA MET A 90 -1.78 -8.14 4.74
C MET A 90 -0.39 -8.64 5.13
N ARG A 91 0.64 -7.83 4.86
CA ARG A 91 2.03 -8.23 5.10
C ARG A 91 2.26 -8.48 6.59
N TRP A 92 1.66 -7.65 7.43
CA TRP A 92 1.67 -7.82 8.87
C TRP A 92 1.00 -9.13 9.29
N TYR A 93 -0.16 -9.46 8.74
CA TYR A 93 -0.87 -10.70 9.04
C TYR A 93 -0.07 -11.94 8.61
N GLU A 94 0.53 -11.90 7.42
CA GLU A 94 1.42 -12.95 6.92
C GLU A 94 2.61 -13.17 7.85
N TYR A 95 3.25 -12.08 8.28
CA TYR A 95 4.36 -12.12 9.24
C TYR A 95 3.93 -12.75 10.57
N VAL A 96 2.84 -12.28 11.19
CA VAL A 96 2.34 -12.81 12.47
C VAL A 96 1.90 -14.28 12.36
N SER A 97 1.43 -14.72 11.19
CA SER A 97 1.01 -16.11 10.98
C SER A 97 2.18 -17.08 10.79
N THR A 98 3.37 -16.56 10.48
CA THR A 98 4.55 -17.37 10.13
C THR A 98 5.65 -17.35 11.20
N CYS A 99 5.55 -16.48 12.21
CA CYS A 99 6.55 -16.22 13.24
C CYS A 99 5.94 -16.27 14.64
#